data_AF-A0AAE0B7X1-F1
#
_entry.id   AF-A0AAE0B7X1-F1
#
_cell.length_a   1.000
_cell.length_b   1.000
_cell.length_c   1.000
_cell.angle_alpha   90.00
_cell.angle_beta   90.00
_cell.angle_gamma   90.00
#
_symmetry.space_group_name_H-M   'P 1'
#
loop_
_entity.id
_entity.type
_entity.pdbx_description
1 polymer ?
#
loop_
_entity_poly.entity_id
_entity_poly.type
_entity_poly.pdbx_seq_one_letter_code
_entity_poly.pdbx_strand_id
1 'polypeptide(L)'
;MKSRAQEMVPGGRMVLSFMGRRTTDPTTEESCHHLELLANALMSMVSEGLVEEEKVDSFNVPYYAPYPEELKLEIQKQGSFVVDRPEAFEIDSKQHQEGSE
;
A
#
# COMPACT_ATOMS: atom_id res chain seq x y z
N MET A 1 14.72 -6.52 1.99
CA MET A 1 15.72 -6.97 0.98
C MET A 1 16.91 -7.73 1.54
N LYS A 2 17.43 -7.42 2.75
CA LYS A 2 18.59 -8.13 3.32
C LYS A 2 18.47 -9.67 3.33
N SER A 3 17.34 -10.22 3.79
CA SER A 3 17.11 -11.68 3.77
C SER A 3 17.11 -12.25 2.35
N ARG A 4 16.43 -11.57 1.41
CA ARG A 4 16.40 -11.98 0.01
C ARG A 4 17.78 -11.98 -0.64
N ALA A 5 18.68 -11.09 -0.23
CA ALA A 5 20.05 -11.08 -0.74
C ALA A 5 20.85 -12.33 -0.34
N GLN A 6 20.55 -12.91 0.83
CA GLN A 6 21.22 -14.12 1.32
C GLN A 6 20.68 -15.40 0.65
N GLU A 7 19.41 -15.39 0.26
CA GLU A 7 18.72 -16.53 -0.35
C GLU A 7 18.92 -16.60 -1.86
N MET A 8 19.17 -15.46 -2.52
CA MET A 8 19.19 -15.38 -3.97
C MET A 8 20.56 -15.80 -4.55
N VAL A 9 20.51 -16.62 -5.61
CA VAL A 9 21.72 -17.00 -6.36
C VAL A 9 22.31 -15.82 -7.12
N PRO A 10 23.64 -15.78 -7.38
CA PRO A 10 24.25 -14.76 -8.21
C PRO A 10 23.60 -14.65 -9.59
N GLY A 11 23.21 -13.44 -9.99
CA GLY A 11 22.49 -13.19 -11.26
C GLY A 11 20.99 -13.51 -11.24
N GLY A 12 20.46 -14.01 -10.12
CA GLY A 12 19.02 -14.20 -9.92
C GLY A 12 18.25 -12.87 -10.01
N ARG A 13 16.97 -12.95 -10.40
CA ARG A 13 16.07 -11.79 -10.46
C ARG A 13 14.86 -12.02 -9.58
N MET A 14 14.29 -10.92 -9.11
CA MET A 14 13.06 -10.89 -8.33
C MET A 14 12.10 -9.90 -8.97
N VAL A 15 10.83 -10.27 -9.03
CA VAL A 15 9.74 -9.38 -9.43
C VAL A 15 8.88 -9.13 -8.19
N LEU A 16 8.63 -7.85 -7.91
CA LEU A 16 7.83 -7.42 -6.76
C LEU A 16 6.75 -6.48 -7.26
N SER A 17 5.51 -6.72 -6.84
CA SER A 17 4.36 -5.87 -7.13
C SER A 17 3.79 -5.35 -5.81
N PHE A 18 3.50 -4.06 -5.75
CA PHE A 18 2.96 -3.40 -4.57
C PHE A 18 1.76 -2.55 -4.98
N MET A 19 0.77 -2.44 -4.09
CA MET A 19 -0.18 -1.34 -4.14
C MET A 19 0.57 -0.08 -3.69
N GLY A 20 0.86 0.80 -4.63
CA GLY A 20 1.62 2.04 -4.40
C GLY A 20 0.80 3.27 -4.72
N ARG A 21 1.44 4.44 -4.60
CA ARG A 21 0.86 5.74 -4.96
C ARG A 21 1.70 6.45 -6.01
N ARG A 22 1.10 7.35 -6.78
CA ARG A 22 1.80 8.13 -7.83
C ARG A 22 2.29 9.49 -7.36
N THR A 23 1.81 9.94 -6.21
CA THR A 23 2.11 11.24 -5.62
C THR A 23 3.14 11.08 -4.50
N THR A 24 3.94 12.12 -4.29
CA THR A 24 4.87 12.14 -3.16
C THR A 24 4.13 12.26 -1.82
N ASP A 25 3.01 12.98 -1.81
CA ASP A 25 2.15 13.19 -0.64
C ASP A 25 1.34 11.93 -0.27
N PRO A 26 1.61 11.31 0.89
CA PRO A 26 0.92 10.10 1.33
C PRO A 26 -0.54 10.32 1.74
N THR A 27 -1.00 11.57 1.84
CA THR A 27 -2.36 11.91 2.31
C THR A 27 -3.40 12.06 1.20
N THR A 28 -2.97 11.89 -0.06
CA THR A 28 -3.85 11.99 -1.23
C THR A 28 -4.85 10.82 -1.32
N GLU A 29 -6.03 11.05 -1.90
CA GLU A 29 -7.06 9.99 -2.06
C GLU A 29 -6.52 8.74 -2.78
N GLU A 30 -5.59 8.92 -3.73
CA GLU A 30 -4.94 7.83 -4.48
C GLU A 30 -4.16 6.86 -3.58
N SER A 31 -3.67 7.30 -2.41
CA SER A 31 -2.83 6.47 -1.56
C SER A 31 -3.63 5.43 -0.77
N CYS A 32 -4.84 5.78 -0.34
CA CYS A 32 -5.51 5.11 0.77
C CYS A 32 -7.06 5.19 0.71
N HIS A 33 -7.68 5.32 -0.47
CA HIS A 33 -9.15 5.47 -0.58
C HIS A 33 -9.95 4.41 0.22
N HIS A 34 -9.51 3.15 0.22
CA HIS A 34 -10.16 2.08 0.99
C HIS A 34 -10.05 2.27 2.52
N LEU A 35 -8.96 2.87 3.01
CA LEU A 35 -8.79 3.20 4.43
C LEU A 35 -9.63 4.42 4.83
N GLU A 36 -9.83 5.37 3.93
CA GLU A 36 -10.73 6.50 4.16
C GLU A 36 -12.18 6.03 4.30
N LEU A 37 -12.62 5.10 3.44
CA LEU A 37 -13.94 4.47 3.58
C LEU A 37 -14.08 3.71 4.91
N LEU A 38 -13.04 2.99 5.33
CA LEU A 38 -13.00 2.33 6.63
C LEU A 38 -13.08 3.34 7.79
N ALA A 39 -12.33 4.44 7.72
CA ALA A 39 -12.35 5.50 8.72
C ALA A 39 -13.75 6.11 8.84
N ASN A 40 -14.41 6.41 7.71
CA ASN A 40 -15.77 6.94 7.69
C ASN A 40 -16.79 5.96 8.31
N ALA A 41 -16.65 4.66 8.03
CA ALA A 41 -17.49 3.63 8.64
C ALA A 41 -17.26 3.54 10.16
N LEU A 42 -16.01 3.62 10.62
CA LEU A 42 -15.66 3.63 12.04
C LEU A 42 -16.24 4.86 12.75
N MET A 43 -16.10 6.05 12.16
CA MET A 43 -16.69 7.28 12.70
C MET A 43 -18.21 7.24 12.74
N SER A 44 -18.86 6.57 11.78
CA SER A 44 -20.31 6.34 11.82
C SER A 44 -20.69 5.47 13.02
N MET A 45 -19.96 4.39 13.27
CA MET A 45 -20.17 3.54 14.45
C MET A 45 -19.92 4.27 15.78
N VAL A 46 -18.97 5.21 15.82
CA VAL A 46 -18.77 6.10 16.98
C VAL A 46 -20.00 6.99 17.21
N SER A 47 -20.54 7.59 16.14
CA SER A 47 -21.72 8.44 16.23
C SER A 47 -22.98 7.70 16.70
N GLU A 48 -23.07 6.41 16.41
CA GLU A 48 -24.14 5.51 16.89
C GLU A 48 -23.89 4.98 18.31
N GLY A 49 -22.75 5.29 18.93
CA GLY A 49 -22.36 4.82 20.26
C GLY A 49 -21.96 3.35 20.31
N LEU A 50 -21.69 2.71 19.16
CA LEU A 50 -21.27 1.32 19.05
C LEU A 50 -19.78 1.14 19.35
N VAL A 51 -18.98 2.19 19.13
CA VAL A 51 -17.53 2.21 19.33
C VAL A 51 -17.14 3.47 20.09
N GLU A 52 -16.21 3.35 21.02
CA GLU A 52 -15.60 4.48 21.73
C GLU A 52 -14.64 5.23 20.78
N GLU A 53 -14.71 6.56 20.76
CA GLU A 53 -13.85 7.40 19.90
C GLU A 53 -12.35 7.14 20.16
N GLU A 54 -11.96 6.95 21.43
CA GLU A 54 -10.55 6.71 21.78
C GLU A 54 -9.99 5.41 21.17
N LYS A 55 -10.86 4.43 20.88
CA LYS A 55 -10.45 3.19 20.20
C LYS A 55 -10.19 3.42 18.72
N VAL A 56 -10.92 4.33 18.08
CA VAL A 56 -10.68 4.70 16.68
C VAL A 56 -9.41 5.53 16.59
N ASP A 57 -9.22 6.51 17.48
CA ASP A 57 -8.03 7.38 17.51
C ASP A 57 -6.72 6.60 17.75
N SER A 58 -6.77 5.56 18.57
CA SER A 58 -5.60 4.71 18.85
C SER A 58 -5.35 3.66 17.77
N PHE A 59 -6.32 3.41 16.89
CA PHE A 59 -6.25 2.40 15.85
C PHE A 59 -5.58 2.94 14.58
N ASN A 60 -4.41 2.40 14.26
CA ASN A 60 -3.70 2.67 13.01
C ASN A 60 -3.56 1.38 12.20
N VAL A 61 -3.89 1.43 10.90
CA VAL A 61 -3.71 0.27 10.02
C VAL A 61 -2.23 0.15 9.64
N PRO A 62 -1.58 -1.01 9.80
CA PRO A 62 -0.18 -1.22 9.44
C PRO A 62 -0.02 -1.39 7.92
N TYR A 63 -0.50 -0.41 7.16
CA TYR A 63 -0.48 -0.36 5.72
C TYR A 63 0.21 0.91 5.25
N TYR A 64 0.99 0.80 4.19
CA TYR A 64 1.64 1.92 3.55
C TYR A 64 1.72 1.67 2.04
N ALA A 65 1.16 2.59 1.25
CA ALA A 65 1.28 2.60 -0.20
C ALA A 65 2.53 3.41 -0.59
N PRO A 66 3.66 2.79 -0.98
CA PRO A 66 4.88 3.52 -1.25
C PRO A 66 4.82 4.30 -2.56
N TYR A 67 5.56 5.41 -2.60
CA TYR A 67 5.85 6.13 -3.84
C TYR A 67 7.04 5.45 -4.56
N PRO A 68 7.03 5.26 -5.90
CA PRO A 68 8.07 4.50 -6.60
C PRO A 68 9.51 4.93 -6.31
N GLU A 69 9.76 6.24 -6.13
CA GLU A 69 11.08 6.76 -5.79
C GLU A 69 11.52 6.38 -4.38
N GLU A 70 10.61 6.21 -3.42
CA GLU A 70 10.92 5.72 -2.07
C GLU A 70 11.43 4.28 -2.13
N LEU A 71 10.78 3.42 -2.95
CA LEU A 71 11.22 2.04 -3.17
C LEU A 71 12.60 2.01 -3.83
N LYS A 72 12.82 2.83 -4.87
CA LYS A 72 14.14 2.92 -5.53
C LYS A 72 15.22 3.33 -4.53
N LEU A 73 14.96 4.35 -3.71
CA LEU A 73 15.90 4.83 -2.71
C LEU A 73 16.24 3.75 -1.68
N GLU A 74 15.24 3.04 -1.16
CA GLU A 74 15.47 2.00 -0.15
C GLU A 74 16.21 0.78 -0.72
N ILE A 75 15.93 0.41 -1.97
CA ILE A 75 16.68 -0.65 -2.68
C ILE A 75 18.14 -0.24 -2.88
N GLN A 76 18.38 0.98 -3.36
CA GLN A 76 19.74 1.51 -3.55
C GLN A 76 20.51 1.60 -2.22
N LYS A 77 19.86 2.09 -1.17
CA LYS A 77 20.43 2.17 0.19
C LYS A 77 20.79 0.79 0.74
N GLN A 78 19.98 -0.23 0.43
CA GLN A 78 20.28 -1.60 0.85
C GLN A 78 21.44 -2.22 0.06
N GLY A 79 21.54 -1.91 -1.24
CA GLY A 79 22.75 -2.13 -2.07
C GLY A 79 22.99 -3.54 -2.60
N SER A 80 22.17 -4.55 -2.29
CA SER A 80 22.33 -5.91 -2.82
C SER A 80 21.63 -6.15 -4.15
N PHE A 81 20.78 -5.21 -4.59
CA PHE A 81 19.96 -5.35 -5.79
C PHE A 81 20.05 -4.10 -6.65
N VAL A 82 19.82 -4.30 -7.95
CA VAL A 82 19.68 -3.21 -8.93
C VAL A 82 18.25 -3.23 -9.45
N VAL A 83 17.63 -2.06 -9.57
CA VAL A 83 16.30 -1.91 -10.16
C VAL A 83 16.43 -1.96 -11.69
N ASP A 84 15.80 -2.95 -12.30
CA ASP A 84 15.82 -3.16 -13.77
C ASP A 84 14.65 -2.42 -14.45
N ARG A 85 13.41 -2.78 -14.07
CA ARG A 85 12.18 -2.23 -14.67
C ARG A 85 11.23 -1.68 -13.61
N PRO A 86 11.31 -0.38 -13.27
CA PRO A 86 10.32 0.27 -12.43
C PRO A 86 9.10 0.62 -13.28
N GLU A 87 7.99 -0.09 -13.06
CA GLU A 87 6.72 0.14 -13.74
C GLU A 87 5.63 0.44 -12.72
N ALA A 88 4.77 1.40 -13.05
CA ALA A 88 3.58 1.73 -12.26
C ALA A 88 2.40 1.83 -13.22
N PHE A 89 1.31 1.18 -12.87
CA PHE A 89 0.07 1.17 -13.65
C PHE A 89 -1.13 1.23 -12.73
N GLU A 90 -2.23 1.78 -13.25
CA GLU A 90 -3.50 1.84 -12.53
C GLU A 90 -4.26 0.53 -12.71
N ILE A 91 -4.91 0.09 -11.63
CA ILE A 91 -5.81 -1.06 -11.65
C ILE A 91 -7.22 -0.51 -11.48
N ASP A 92 -8.08 -0.73 -12.46
CA ASP A 92 -9.50 -0.41 -12.33
C ASP A 92 -10.14 -1.36 -11.31
N SER A 93 -10.67 -0.80 -10.23
CA SER A 93 -11.34 -1.53 -9.16
C SER A 93 -12.78 -1.96 -9.53
N LYS A 94 -13.28 -1.61 -10.72
CA LYS A 94 -14.56 -2.11 -11.25
C LYS A 94 -14.46 -3.56 -11.71
N GLN A 95 -14.34 -4.49 -10.77
CA GLN A 95 -14.65 -5.91 -11.01
C GLN A 95 -15.59 -6.43 -9.93
N HIS A 96 -16.88 -6.46 -10.27
CA HIS A 96 -18.02 -7.31 -9.83
C HIS A 96 -19.34 -6.51 -9.80
N GLN A 97 -19.78 -6.05 -10.97
CA GLN A 97 -21.20 -5.99 -11.30
C GLN A 97 -21.42 -6.89 -12.52
N GLU A 98 -21.25 -8.20 -12.32
CA GLU A 98 -21.78 -9.21 -13.25
C GLU A 98 -22.66 -10.17 -12.46
N GLY A 99 -23.97 -10.14 -12.77
CA GLY A 99 -24.88 -11.28 -12.68
C GLY A 99 -25.44 -11.64 -11.31
N SER A 100 -26.61 -11.11 -10.96
CA SER A 100 -27.78 -11.96 -10.73
C SER A 100 -29.06 -11.13 -10.88
N GLU A 101 -29.97 -11.73 -11.64
CA GLU A 101 -31.31 -11.27 -12.00
C GLU A 101 -32.21 -10.97 -10.79
#